data_AF-A0A0A0LFM0-F1
#
_entry.id   AF-A0A0A0LFM0-F1
#
_cell.length_a   1.000
_cell.length_b   1.000
_cell.length_c   1.000
_cell.angle_alpha   90.00
_cell.angle_beta   90.00
_cell.angle_gamma   90.00
#
_symmetry.space_group_name_H-M   'P 1'
#
loop_
_entity.id
_entity.type
_entity.pdbx_description
1 polymer ?
#
loop_
_entity_poly.entity_id
_entity_poly.type
_entity_poly.pdbx_seq_one_letter_code
_entity_poly.pdbx_strand_id
1 'polypeptide(L)'
;MNDLLSDSFEIRRGQPSGGRDIELGANAPTSAGDQGMGDFFKKVQEIEKQNEKLDRLLRKLQDSHEESKAVTKAPAMKAIKQRMEKDVDEVGKVARYVKTKVEELDRENLSNRQKLGCGKGSGVDRSRTATTLYVAFQLF
;
A
#
# COMPACT_ATOMS: atom_id res chain seq x y z
N MET A 1 23.21 6.54 58.22
CA MET A 1 23.87 6.40 56.91
C MET A 1 24.22 4.93 56.76
N ASN A 2 23.40 4.20 56.02
CA ASN A 2 23.62 2.79 55.68
C ASN A 2 23.72 2.75 54.16
N ASP A 3 24.87 2.33 53.64
CA ASP A 3 25.13 2.28 52.20
C ASP A 3 24.31 1.17 51.54
N LEU A 4 23.51 1.58 50.55
CA LEU A 4 22.45 0.83 49.91
C LEU A 4 22.87 0.35 48.52
N LEU A 5 24.15 -0.02 48.33
CA LEU A 5 24.72 -0.33 47.01
C LEU A 5 25.73 -1.49 47.02
N SER A 6 25.66 -2.40 48.00
CA SER A 6 26.64 -3.48 48.12
C SER A 6 26.14 -4.86 47.71
N ASP A 7 25.00 -4.98 47.03
CA ASP A 7 24.58 -6.29 46.55
C ASP A 7 24.01 -6.29 45.12
N SER A 8 24.54 -7.24 44.35
CA SER A 8 23.98 -7.81 43.13
C SER A 8 24.15 -7.06 41.81
N PHE A 9 25.39 -6.99 41.31
CA PHE A 9 25.67 -7.27 39.89
C PHE A 9 27.07 -7.88 39.72
N GLU A 10 27.19 -9.19 39.96
CA GLU A 10 28.32 -9.96 39.43
C GLU A 10 28.19 -10.04 37.89
N ILE A 11 28.78 -9.07 37.20
CA ILE A 11 29.07 -9.17 35.78
C ILE A 11 30.21 -10.20 35.65
N ARG A 12 29.85 -11.45 35.36
CA ARG A 12 30.82 -12.46 34.90
C ARG A 12 31.42 -12.00 33.57
N ARG A 13 32.56 -11.30 33.64
CA ARG A 13 33.46 -11.09 32.50
C ARG A 13 34.08 -12.43 32.10
N GLY A 14 33.49 -13.06 31.10
CA GLY A 14 34.12 -14.08 30.28
C GLY A 14 33.86 -13.75 28.82
N GLN A 15 34.77 -13.00 28.20
CA GLN A 15 34.81 -12.81 26.75
C GLN A 15 35.54 -14.03 26.15
N PRO A 16 35.15 -14.50 24.96
CA PRO A 16 35.93 -14.04 23.81
C PRO A 16 35.08 -13.71 22.57
N SER A 17 35.63 -12.78 21.80
CA SER A 17 35.54 -12.63 20.35
C SER A 17 34.27 -13.06 19.62
N GLY A 18 33.52 -12.05 19.20
CA GLY A 18 32.61 -12.13 18.08
C GLY A 18 31.87 -10.82 18.01
N GLY A 19 32.34 -9.90 17.16
CA GLY A 19 31.59 -8.72 16.80
C GLY A 19 30.28 -9.14 16.16
N ARG A 20 29.27 -9.42 16.99
CA ARG A 20 27.89 -9.48 16.56
C ARG A 20 27.43 -8.05 16.57
N ASP A 21 27.62 -7.44 15.42
CA ASP A 21 26.90 -6.24 15.05
C ASP A 21 25.41 -6.49 15.32
N ILE A 22 24.86 -5.77 16.29
CA ILE A 22 23.44 -5.84 16.64
C ILE A 22 22.60 -5.24 15.50
N GLU A 23 23.21 -4.49 14.56
CA GLU A 23 22.57 -4.01 13.34
C GLU A 23 22.39 -5.09 12.27
N LEU A 24 23.20 -6.16 12.27
CA LEU A 24 22.98 -7.34 11.42
C LEU A 24 22.10 -8.35 12.16
N GLY A 25 20.78 -8.16 12.02
CA GLY A 25 19.77 -9.12 12.44
C GLY A 25 20.19 -10.54 12.09
N ALA A 26 20.19 -11.41 13.11
CA ALA A 26 20.68 -12.78 13.05
C ALA A 26 20.33 -13.46 11.72
N ASN A 27 21.37 -13.94 11.02
CA ASN A 27 21.33 -14.71 9.78
C ASN A 27 20.09 -15.62 9.69
N ALA A 28 19.02 -15.08 9.11
CA ALA A 28 17.95 -15.89 8.55
C ALA A 28 18.52 -16.52 7.28
N PRO A 29 18.32 -17.82 7.04
CA PRO A 29 18.81 -18.45 5.83
C PRO A 29 18.29 -17.67 4.62
N THR A 30 19.21 -17.32 3.74
CA THR A 30 19.00 -16.74 2.41
C THR A 30 18.16 -17.69 1.55
N SER A 31 16.87 -17.77 1.86
CA SER A 31 15.79 -18.16 0.95
C SER A 31 14.95 -16.92 0.62
N ALA A 32 15.62 -15.76 0.51
CA ALA A 32 15.02 -14.46 0.25
C ALA A 32 14.61 -14.25 -1.23
N GLY A 33 14.75 -15.27 -2.07
CA GLY A 33 14.62 -15.13 -3.53
C GLY A 33 13.23 -14.71 -4.00
N ASP A 34 12.16 -15.16 -3.34
CA ASP A 34 10.82 -14.68 -3.67
C ASP A 34 9.83 -14.90 -2.51
N GLN A 35 9.82 -13.97 -1.55
CA GLN A 35 8.77 -13.93 -0.50
C GLN A 35 7.40 -13.47 -1.07
N GLY A 36 7.15 -13.69 -2.36
CA GLY A 36 5.97 -13.23 -3.08
C GLY A 36 5.95 -11.73 -3.29
N MET A 37 7.12 -11.08 -3.35
CA MET A 37 7.23 -9.64 -3.58
C MET A 37 7.05 -9.28 -5.05
N GLY A 38 7.52 -10.13 -5.97
CA GLY A 38 7.35 -9.89 -7.40
C GLY A 38 5.88 -9.78 -7.80
N ASP A 39 5.06 -10.73 -7.37
CA ASP A 39 3.62 -10.72 -7.67
C ASP A 39 2.86 -9.63 -6.91
N PHE A 40 3.33 -9.27 -5.72
CA PHE A 40 2.80 -8.12 -4.98
C PHE A 40 3.00 -6.82 -5.77
N PHE A 41 4.21 -6.57 -6.26
CA PHE A 41 4.49 -5.35 -7.03
C PHE A 41 3.74 -5.32 -8.37
N LYS A 42 3.52 -6.46 -9.04
CA LYS A 42 2.66 -6.52 -10.23
C LYS A 42 1.24 -6.07 -9.92
N LYS A 43 0.65 -6.53 -8.81
CA LYS A 43 -0.69 -6.13 -8.38
C LYS A 43 -0.76 -4.65 -8.01
N VAL A 44 0.26 -4.14 -7.31
CA VAL A 44 0.38 -2.71 -6.99
C VAL A 44 0.43 -1.87 -8.27
N GLN A 45 1.26 -2.24 -9.25
CA GLN A 45 1.32 -1.54 -10.53
C GLN A 45 0.01 -1.60 -11.32
N GLU A 46 -0.74 -2.71 -11.24
CA GLU A 46 -2.07 -2.81 -11.84
C GLU A 46 -3.05 -1.82 -11.18
N ILE A 47 -3.04 -1.73 -9.84
CA ILE A 47 -3.83 -0.76 -9.07
C ILE A 47 -3.46 0.68 -9.46
N GLU A 48 -2.16 1.01 -9.49
CA GLU A 48 -1.66 2.33 -9.88
C GLU A 48 -2.11 2.72 -11.30
N LYS A 49 -2.03 1.78 -12.26
CA LYS A 49 -2.49 2.01 -13.63
C LYS A 49 -3.99 2.30 -13.70
N GLN A 50 -4.79 1.63 -12.88
CA GLN A 50 -6.23 1.92 -12.81
C GLN A 50 -6.51 3.25 -12.11
N ASN A 51 -5.72 3.64 -11.12
CA ASN A 51 -5.79 4.97 -10.50
C ASN A 51 -5.47 6.08 -11.52
N GLU A 52 -4.43 5.92 -12.34
CA GLU A 52 -4.16 6.87 -13.43
C GLU A 52 -5.32 6.96 -14.42
N LYS A 53 -5.98 5.83 -14.72
CA LYS A 53 -7.17 5.82 -15.57
C LYS A 53 -8.32 6.59 -14.89
N LEU A 54 -8.54 6.37 -13.60
CA LEU A 54 -9.55 7.06 -12.80
C LEU A 54 -9.32 8.57 -12.81
N ASP A 55 -8.09 9.04 -12.59
CA ASP A 55 -7.73 10.46 -12.63
C ASP A 55 -8.04 11.10 -13.99
N ARG A 56 -7.76 10.40 -15.08
CA ARG A 56 -8.08 10.89 -16.44
C ARG A 56 -9.58 11.00 -16.68
N LEU A 57 -10.37 10.04 -16.19
CA LEU A 57 -11.83 10.08 -16.30
C LEU A 57 -12.42 11.22 -15.45
N LEU A 58 -11.89 11.42 -14.24
CA LEU A 58 -12.31 12.51 -13.36
C LEU A 58 -12.03 13.87 -13.98
N ARG A 59 -10.85 14.08 -14.58
CA ARG A 59 -10.53 15.32 -15.31
C ARG A 59 -11.49 15.57 -16.47
N LYS A 60 -11.76 14.55 -17.30
CA LYS A 60 -12.73 14.68 -18.41
C LYS A 60 -14.14 15.02 -17.94
N LEU A 61 -14.57 14.44 -16.82
CA LEU A 61 -15.85 14.72 -16.20
C LEU A 61 -15.90 16.17 -15.68
N GLN A 62 -14.82 16.64 -15.05
CA GLN A 62 -14.68 18.03 -14.62
C GLN A 62 -14.73 19.01 -15.80
N ASP A 63 -14.00 18.72 -16.88
CA ASP A 63 -13.99 19.54 -18.09
C ASP A 63 -15.39 19.61 -18.72
N SER A 64 -16.09 18.47 -18.83
CA SER A 64 -17.46 18.40 -19.34
C SER A 64 -18.46 19.15 -18.46
N HIS A 65 -18.27 19.10 -17.14
CA HIS A 65 -19.09 19.87 -16.20
C HIS A 65 -18.85 21.38 -16.36
N GLU A 66 -17.60 21.82 -16.55
CA GLU A 66 -17.29 23.23 -16.78
C GLU A 66 -17.86 23.72 -18.12
N GLU A 67 -17.77 22.91 -19.18
CA GLU A 67 -18.42 23.17 -20.47
C GLU A 67 -19.93 23.34 -20.31
N SER A 68 -20.56 22.51 -19.47
CA SER A 68 -22.01 22.56 -19.22
C SER A 68 -22.47 23.90 -18.63
N LYS A 69 -21.61 24.60 -17.88
CA LYS A 69 -21.92 25.91 -17.28
C LYS A 69 -21.93 27.04 -18.29
N ALA A 70 -21.11 26.94 -19.35
CA ALA A 70 -20.99 27.97 -20.38
C ALA A 70 -22.04 27.81 -21.51
N VAL A 71 -22.59 26.61 -21.69
CA VAL A 71 -23.51 26.29 -22.78
C VAL A 71 -24.96 26.66 -22.41
N THR A 72 -25.57 27.54 -23.19
CA THR A 72 -26.98 27.97 -23.01
C THR A 72 -27.95 27.31 -24.00
N LYS A 73 -27.46 26.54 -24.97
CA LYS A 73 -28.28 25.85 -25.97
C LYS A 73 -28.76 24.51 -25.43
N ALA A 74 -30.09 24.35 -25.31
CA ALA A 74 -30.74 23.11 -24.83
C ALA A 74 -30.23 21.79 -25.46
N PRO A 75 -30.06 21.66 -26.80
CA PRO A 75 -29.55 20.40 -27.38
C PRO A 75 -28.10 20.09 -26.97
N ALA A 76 -27.27 21.12 -26.80
CA ALA A 76 -25.88 20.96 -26.38
C ALA A 76 -25.79 20.59 -24.89
N MET A 77 -26.62 21.19 -24.02
CA MET A 77 -26.71 20.79 -22.61
C MET A 77 -27.11 19.32 -22.45
N LYS A 78 -28.07 18.83 -23.27
CA LYS A 78 -28.48 17.43 -23.25
C LYS A 78 -27.34 16.49 -23.68
N ALA A 79 -26.58 16.85 -24.71
CA ALA A 79 -25.43 16.07 -25.17
C ALA A 79 -24.33 16.00 -24.11
N ILE A 80 -24.02 17.12 -23.44
CA ILE A 80 -23.04 17.17 -22.35
C ILE A 80 -23.50 16.30 -21.18
N LYS A 81 -24.76 16.40 -20.77
CA LYS A 81 -25.32 15.56 -19.70
C LYS A 81 -25.16 14.07 -20.01
N GLN A 82 -25.48 13.65 -21.23
CA GLN A 82 -25.32 12.24 -21.64
C GLN A 82 -23.87 11.78 -21.65
N ARG A 83 -22.91 12.66 -21.97
CA ARG A 83 -21.47 12.35 -21.86
C ARG A 83 -21.07 12.19 -20.40
N MET A 84 -21.47 13.13 -19.54
CA MET A 84 -21.17 13.09 -18.11
C MET A 84 -21.75 11.83 -17.45
N GLU A 85 -22.97 11.41 -17.78
CA GLU A 85 -23.57 10.18 -17.26
C GLU A 85 -22.72 8.95 -17.58
N LYS A 86 -22.20 8.84 -18.82
CA LYS A 86 -21.29 7.75 -19.22
C LYS A 86 -19.96 7.81 -18.46
N ASP A 87 -19.39 9.00 -18.32
CA ASP A 87 -18.12 9.19 -17.60
C ASP A 87 -18.26 8.82 -16.12
N VAL A 88 -19.38 9.20 -15.47
CA VAL A 88 -19.70 8.82 -14.09
C VAL A 88 -19.84 7.31 -13.95
N ASP A 89 -20.52 6.64 -14.88
CA ASP A 89 -20.64 5.18 -14.87
C ASP A 89 -19.27 4.50 -15.00
N GLU A 90 -18.38 5.02 -15.85
CA GLU A 90 -17.03 4.48 -16.02
C GLU A 90 -16.15 4.71 -14.78
N VAL A 91 -16.17 5.92 -14.21
CA VAL A 91 -15.51 6.25 -12.93
C VAL A 91 -15.96 5.28 -11.84
N GLY A 92 -17.27 5.06 -11.70
CA GLY A 92 -17.81 4.13 -10.69
C GLY A 92 -17.36 2.68 -10.90
N LYS A 93 -17.24 2.22 -12.14
CA LYS A 93 -16.72 0.87 -12.45
C LYS A 93 -15.26 0.73 -12.07
N VAL A 94 -14.42 1.70 -12.47
CA VAL A 94 -12.98 1.67 -12.16
C VAL A 94 -12.77 1.77 -10.65
N ALA A 95 -13.41 2.72 -9.97
CA ALA A 95 -13.27 2.89 -8.52
C ALA A 95 -13.63 1.63 -7.73
N ARG A 96 -14.74 0.96 -8.08
CA ARG A 96 -15.12 -0.33 -7.46
C ARG A 96 -14.09 -1.42 -7.72
N TYR A 97 -13.58 -1.51 -8.95
CA TYR A 97 -12.54 -2.47 -9.29
C TYR A 97 -11.28 -2.25 -8.46
N VAL A 98 -10.80 -1.01 -8.36
CA VAL A 98 -9.60 -0.71 -7.58
C VAL A 98 -9.82 -0.99 -6.09
N LYS A 99 -10.97 -0.61 -5.53
CA LYS A 99 -11.33 -0.94 -4.14
C LYS A 99 -11.22 -2.45 -3.88
N THR A 100 -11.83 -3.28 -4.73
CA THR A 100 -11.76 -4.73 -4.59
C THR A 100 -10.32 -5.25 -4.67
N LYS A 101 -9.47 -4.67 -5.53
CA LYS A 101 -8.06 -5.04 -5.64
C LYS A 101 -7.23 -4.67 -4.43
N VAL A 102 -7.48 -3.52 -3.81
CA VAL A 102 -6.84 -3.13 -2.55
C VAL A 102 -7.25 -4.08 -1.41
N GLU A 103 -8.54 -4.41 -1.30
CA GLU A 103 -9.04 -5.38 -0.30
C GLU A 103 -8.44 -6.80 -0.51
N GLU A 104 -8.27 -7.22 -1.77
CA GLU A 104 -7.60 -8.47 -2.12
C GLU A 104 -6.12 -8.43 -1.68
N LEU A 105 -5.43 -7.32 -1.94
CA LEU A 105 -4.03 -7.12 -1.56
C LEU A 105 -3.84 -7.16 -0.03
N ASP A 106 -4.74 -6.55 0.73
CA ASP A 106 -4.74 -6.61 2.21
C ASP A 106 -4.96 -8.04 2.72
N ARG A 107 -5.90 -8.78 2.13
CA ARG A 107 -6.12 -10.19 2.48
C ARG A 107 -4.88 -11.03 2.23
N GLU A 108 -4.21 -10.81 1.10
CA GLU A 108 -2.95 -11.49 0.76
C GLU A 108 -1.82 -11.12 1.71
N ASN A 109 -1.74 -9.88 2.16
CA ASN A 109 -0.77 -9.46 3.18
C ASN A 109 -0.99 -10.23 4.49
N LEU A 110 -2.24 -10.40 4.92
CA LEU A 110 -2.57 -11.21 6.10
C LEU A 110 -2.17 -12.68 5.91
N SER A 111 -2.47 -13.29 4.76
CA SER A 111 -2.06 -14.66 4.46
C SER A 111 -0.53 -14.81 4.37
N ASN A 112 0.17 -13.80 3.86
CA ASN A 112 1.63 -13.80 3.74
C ASN A 112 2.32 -13.89 5.11
N ARG A 113 1.69 -13.40 6.19
CA ARG A 113 2.22 -13.48 7.55
C ARG A 113 2.43 -14.90 8.07
N GLN A 114 1.75 -15.89 7.48
CA GLN A 114 1.91 -17.29 7.86
C GLN A 114 3.16 -17.94 7.25
N LYS A 115 3.82 -17.28 6.29
CA LYS A 115 5.06 -17.79 5.69
C LYS A 115 6.26 -17.52 6.60
N LEU A 116 7.21 -18.45 6.60
CA LEU A 116 8.49 -18.31 7.29
C LEU A 116 9.19 -17.01 6.86
N GLY A 117 9.61 -16.19 7.83
CA GLY A 117 10.28 -14.91 7.56
C GLY A 117 9.37 -13.73 7.20
N CYS A 118 8.08 -13.97 6.97
CA CYS A 118 7.08 -12.94 6.60
C CYS A 118 6.13 -12.56 7.75
N GLY A 119 6.40 -13.01 8.98
CA GLY A 119 5.54 -12.76 10.14
C GLY A 119 5.29 -11.27 10.43
N LYS A 120 4.30 -10.99 11.28
CA LYS A 120 3.94 -9.63 11.69
C LYS A 120 5.18 -8.87 12.19
N GLY A 121 5.42 -7.67 11.64
CA GLY A 121 6.56 -6.83 12.00
C GLY A 121 7.87 -7.15 11.25
N SER A 122 7.90 -8.19 10.41
CA SER A 122 9.03 -8.46 9.51
C SER A 122 9.25 -7.30 8.53
N GLY A 123 10.45 -7.22 7.93
CA GLY A 123 10.73 -6.25 6.87
C GLY A 123 9.72 -6.36 5.71
N VAL A 124 9.43 -7.59 5.29
CA VAL A 124 8.45 -7.87 4.22
C VAL A 124 7.03 -7.47 4.62
N ASP A 125 6.59 -7.79 5.84
CA ASP A 125 5.28 -7.38 6.34
C ASP A 125 5.13 -5.85 6.39
N ARG A 126 6.15 -5.13 6.89
CA ARG A 126 6.15 -3.67 6.96
C ARG A 126 6.11 -3.03 5.57
N SER A 127 6.97 -3.48 4.65
CA SER A 127 7.00 -2.95 3.28
C SER A 127 5.68 -3.18 2.54
N ARG A 128 5.10 -4.39 2.64
CA ARG A 128 3.81 -4.70 2.01
C ARG A 128 2.69 -3.86 2.61
N THR A 129 2.61 -3.79 3.94
CA THR A 129 1.60 -2.98 4.65
C THR A 129 1.71 -1.51 4.27
N ALA A 130 2.92 -0.93 4.28
CA ALA A 130 3.13 0.47 3.92
C ALA A 130 2.72 0.76 2.46
N THR A 131 3.08 -0.13 1.53
CA THR A 131 2.73 0.02 0.12
C THR A 131 1.23 -0.13 -0.11
N THR A 132 0.58 -1.09 0.55
CA THR A 132 -0.88 -1.25 0.46
C THR A 132 -1.62 -0.04 1.04
N LEU A 133 -1.15 0.50 2.16
CA LEU A 133 -1.69 1.74 2.71
C LEU A 133 -1.51 2.91 1.73
N TYR A 134 -0.34 3.04 1.11
CA TYR A 134 -0.10 4.09 0.12
C TYR A 134 -1.11 4.05 -1.03
N VAL A 135 -1.29 2.89 -1.67
CA VAL A 135 -2.26 2.78 -2.77
C VAL A 135 -3.72 2.90 -2.31
N ALA A 136 -4.03 2.53 -1.07
CA ALA A 136 -5.36 2.73 -0.48
C ALA A 136 -5.66 4.22 -0.25
N PHE A 137 -4.72 4.98 0.28
CA PHE A 137 -4.87 6.43 0.50
C PHE A 137 -4.91 7.23 -0.81
N GLN A 138 -4.33 6.71 -1.90
CA GLN A 138 -4.43 7.39 -3.19
C GLN A 138 -5.86 7.39 -3.77
N LEU A 139 -6.76 6.52 -3.28
CA LEU A 139 -8.16 6.43 -3.75
C LEU A 139 -9.16 7.30 -2.98
N PHE A 140 -8.82 7.78 -1.77
CA PHE A 140 -9.73 8.46 -0.84
C PHE A 140 -9.18 9.81 -0.40
#